data_AF-A0A4P5XQD4-F1
#
_entry.id   AF-A0A4P5XQD4-F1
#
_cell.length_a   1.000
_cell.length_b   1.000
_cell.length_c   1.000
_cell.angle_alpha   90.00
_cell.angle_beta   90.00
_cell.angle_gamma   90.00
#
_symmetry.space_group_name_H-M   'P 1'
#
loop_
_entity.id
_entity.type
_entity.pdbx_description
1 polymer ?
#
loop_
_entity_poly.entity_id
_entity_poly.type
_entity_poly.pdbx_seq_one_letter_code
_entity_poly.pdbx_strand_id
1 'polypeptide(L)'
;MRTQDKYQDRNRDRNQDGEEMDFAPVAVVKAPPAPRPLRAQEPADKFGWWWATGRRKTSIARLRIKPGKGEFKINEREFDQFFVEERDRKNILAVIEKTGIKGQIDIRATCNGGGVTGQTGAVLLALARAVMAYDPTLETVLRDNNFLTRDARKVERKKYGQSGARRRFQFSKR
;
A
#
# COMPACT_ATOMS: atom_id res chain seq x y z
N MET A 1 -43.10 -65.31 -4.47
CA MET A 1 -42.02 -64.66 -3.68
C MET A 1 -41.55 -63.45 -4.46
N ARG A 2 -41.67 -62.25 -3.87
CA ARG A 2 -41.97 -60.97 -4.52
C ARG A 2 -40.93 -59.93 -4.06
N THR A 3 -39.85 -59.75 -4.82
CA THR A 3 -38.79 -58.78 -4.49
C THR A 3 -38.06 -58.28 -5.75
N GLN A 4 -38.74 -57.54 -6.64
CA GLN A 4 -38.05 -56.65 -7.60
C GLN A 4 -38.77 -55.29 -7.87
N ASP A 5 -40.06 -55.13 -7.57
CA ASP A 5 -40.80 -53.92 -7.99
C ASP A 5 -40.74 -52.69 -7.06
N LYS A 6 -39.99 -52.72 -5.95
CA LYS A 6 -39.99 -51.61 -4.97
C LYS A 6 -38.97 -50.48 -5.23
N TYR A 7 -38.27 -50.49 -6.37
CA TYR A 7 -37.20 -49.53 -6.64
C TYR A 7 -37.48 -48.49 -7.74
N GLN A 8 -38.58 -48.62 -8.49
CA GLN A 8 -38.87 -47.71 -9.62
C GLN A 8 -39.80 -46.53 -9.26
N ASP A 9 -40.54 -46.59 -8.16
CA ASP A 9 -41.61 -45.60 -7.86
C ASP A 9 -41.29 -44.58 -6.76
N ARG A 10 -40.03 -44.46 -6.29
CA ARG A 10 -39.66 -43.38 -5.33
C ARG A 10 -39.11 -42.11 -5.98
N ASN A 11 -38.95 -42.11 -7.30
CA ASN A 11 -38.34 -41.01 -8.05
C ASN A 11 -39.28 -40.37 -9.09
N ARG A 12 -40.60 -40.45 -8.90
CA ARG A 12 -41.58 -39.73 -9.73
C ARG A 12 -42.27 -38.56 -9.03
N ASP A 13 -42.43 -38.61 -7.72
CA ASP A 13 -43.24 -37.63 -6.97
C ASP A 13 -42.41 -36.67 -6.13
N ARG A 14 -41.20 -36.32 -6.60
CA ARG A 14 -40.35 -35.29 -5.98
C ARG A 14 -39.94 -34.18 -6.95
N ASN A 15 -40.67 -34.07 -8.06
CA ASN A 15 -40.51 -33.04 -9.08
C ASN A 15 -41.74 -32.11 -9.16
N GLN A 16 -42.36 -31.83 -8.02
CA GLN A 16 -43.31 -30.74 -7.84
C GLN A 16 -42.98 -30.13 -6.48
N ASP A 17 -42.63 -28.84 -6.47
CA ASP A 17 -42.25 -28.04 -5.30
C ASP A 17 -40.78 -28.17 -4.84
N GLY A 18 -39.87 -28.16 -5.79
CA GLY A 18 -38.51 -27.68 -5.57
C GLY A 18 -38.37 -26.28 -6.15
N GLU A 19 -38.83 -25.25 -5.42
CA GLU A 19 -38.32 -23.89 -5.65
C GLU A 19 -36.82 -23.93 -5.33
N GLU A 20 -35.99 -24.10 -6.36
CA GLU A 20 -34.60 -23.70 -6.31
C GLU A 20 -34.59 -22.20 -6.02
N MET A 21 -34.56 -21.86 -4.73
CA MET A 21 -34.22 -20.53 -4.27
C MET A 21 -32.75 -20.33 -4.61
N ASP A 22 -32.50 -19.90 -5.84
CA ASP A 22 -31.24 -19.32 -6.29
C ASP A 22 -30.93 -18.12 -5.39
N PHE A 23 -30.24 -18.38 -4.28
CA PHE A 23 -29.53 -17.35 -3.55
C PHE A 23 -28.36 -16.91 -4.44
N ALA A 24 -28.67 -16.11 -5.46
CA ALA A 24 -27.68 -15.26 -6.09
C ALA A 24 -26.95 -14.52 -4.97
N PRO A 25 -25.60 -14.51 -4.93
CA PRO A 25 -24.91 -13.68 -3.98
C PRO A 25 -25.31 -12.25 -4.32
N VAL A 26 -26.19 -11.66 -3.52
CA VAL A 26 -26.46 -10.23 -3.57
C VAL A 26 -25.10 -9.61 -3.34
N ALA A 27 -24.49 -9.10 -4.41
CA ALA A 27 -23.31 -8.30 -4.32
C ALA A 27 -23.70 -7.18 -3.36
N VAL A 28 -23.21 -7.25 -2.12
CA VAL A 28 -23.30 -6.14 -1.19
C VAL A 28 -22.44 -5.07 -1.83
N VAL A 29 -23.05 -4.30 -2.72
CA VAL A 29 -22.50 -3.05 -3.25
C VAL A 29 -22.40 -2.20 -2.01
N LYS A 30 -21.26 -2.26 -1.34
CA LYS A 30 -20.93 -1.38 -0.24
C LYS A 30 -21.14 0.01 -0.79
N ALA A 31 -22.19 0.68 -0.31
CA ALA A 31 -22.51 2.04 -0.72
C ALA A 31 -21.20 2.85 -0.68
N PRO A 32 -20.91 3.64 -1.73
CA PRO A 32 -19.68 4.43 -1.75
C PRO A 32 -19.62 5.19 -0.42
N PRO A 33 -18.55 5.01 0.37
CA PRO A 33 -18.45 5.72 1.64
C PRO A 33 -18.60 7.21 1.34
N ALA A 34 -19.39 7.91 2.15
CA ALA A 34 -19.61 9.35 1.98
C ALA A 34 -18.25 10.04 1.76
N PRO A 35 -18.17 11.01 0.81
CA PRO A 35 -16.92 11.70 0.54
C PRO A 35 -16.43 12.32 1.83
N ARG A 36 -15.20 11.97 2.24
CA ARG A 36 -14.59 12.59 3.41
C ARG A 36 -14.46 14.09 3.13
N PRO A 37 -14.65 14.95 4.15
CA PRO A 37 -14.42 16.36 3.98
C PRO A 37 -12.99 16.58 3.49
N LEU A 38 -12.84 17.38 2.43
CA LEU A 38 -11.54 17.73 1.90
C LEU A 38 -10.75 18.48 2.96
N ARG A 39 -9.49 18.09 3.16
CA ARG A 39 -8.57 18.86 3.99
C ARG A 39 -8.32 20.22 3.36
N ALA A 40 -8.14 21.24 4.20
CA ALA A 40 -7.63 22.52 3.73
C ALA A 40 -6.19 22.35 3.21
N GLN A 41 -5.82 23.12 2.18
CA GLN A 41 -4.45 23.16 1.68
C GLN A 41 -3.51 23.66 2.77
N GLU A 42 -2.40 22.94 2.99
CA GLU A 42 -1.38 23.39 3.94
C GLU A 42 -0.62 24.57 3.30
N PRO A 43 -0.41 25.68 4.03
CA PRO A 43 0.30 26.82 3.49
C PRO A 43 1.73 26.44 3.15
N ALA A 44 2.19 26.86 1.97
CA ALA A 44 3.57 26.67 1.57
C ALA A 44 4.52 27.40 2.53
N ASP A 45 5.74 26.88 2.67
CA ASP A 45 6.83 27.58 3.37
C ASP A 45 7.15 28.92 2.68
N LYS A 46 7.92 29.80 3.33
CA LYS A 46 8.33 31.13 2.81
C LYS A 46 8.94 31.07 1.40
N PHE A 47 9.56 29.94 1.06
CA PHE A 47 10.23 29.70 -0.22
C PHE A 47 9.36 28.90 -1.23
N GLY A 48 8.09 28.66 -0.92
CA GLY A 48 7.17 27.89 -1.78
C GLY A 48 7.41 26.39 -1.77
N TRP A 49 7.92 25.84 -0.66
CA TRP A 49 8.16 24.39 -0.52
C TRP A 49 7.11 23.77 0.39
N TRP A 50 6.66 22.57 0.03
CA TRP A 50 5.89 21.68 0.90
C TRP A 50 6.79 20.56 1.39
N TRP A 51 6.78 20.33 2.70
CA TRP A 51 7.70 19.42 3.36
C TRP A 51 6.96 18.21 3.88
N ALA A 52 7.57 17.05 3.77
CA ALA A 52 7.05 15.83 4.36
C ALA A 52 8.16 14.90 4.81
N THR A 53 7.79 13.99 5.70
CA THR A 53 8.69 12.94 6.18
C THR A 53 8.06 11.57 6.04
N GLY A 54 8.89 10.60 5.70
CA GLY A 54 8.54 9.19 5.60
C GLY A 54 9.55 8.33 6.33
N ARG A 55 9.09 7.21 6.91
CA ARG A 55 9.94 6.29 7.66
C ARG A 55 9.52 4.85 7.40
N ARG A 56 10.49 3.98 7.15
CA ARG A 56 10.28 2.52 7.02
C ARG A 56 11.47 1.77 7.59
N LYS A 57 11.21 0.76 8.41
CA LYS A 57 12.25 0.04 9.19
C LYS A 57 13.12 1.06 9.97
N THR A 58 14.38 1.23 9.58
CA THR A 58 15.33 2.19 10.15
C THR A 58 15.61 3.39 9.23
N SER A 59 15.06 3.39 8.01
CA SER A 59 15.27 4.45 7.03
C SER A 59 14.32 5.63 7.28
N ILE A 60 14.85 6.83 7.14
CA ILE A 60 14.14 8.10 7.26
C ILE A 60 14.37 8.89 5.98
N ALA A 61 13.29 9.38 5.37
CA ALA A 61 13.32 10.28 4.23
C ALA A 61 12.68 11.61 4.62
N ARG A 62 13.37 12.71 4.32
CA ARG A 62 12.83 14.07 4.36
C ARG A 62 12.73 14.55 2.93
N LEU A 63 11.54 14.91 2.50
CA LEU A 63 11.25 15.26 1.12
C LEU A 63 10.58 16.61 1.08
N ARG A 64 11.00 17.44 0.12
CA ARG A 64 10.36 18.72 -0.18
C ARG A 64 9.98 18.77 -1.65
N ILE A 65 8.82 19.34 -1.94
CA ILE A 65 8.33 19.55 -3.30
C ILE A 65 8.07 21.03 -3.57
N LYS A 66 8.19 21.41 -4.84
CA LYS A 66 7.87 22.73 -5.37
C LYS A 66 7.29 22.57 -6.77
N PRO A 67 6.30 23.37 -7.22
CA PRO A 67 5.89 23.37 -8.62
C PRO A 67 7.07 23.78 -9.52
N GLY A 68 7.32 23.02 -10.59
CA GLY A 68 8.55 23.13 -11.38
C GLY A 68 8.56 22.25 -12.63
N LYS A 69 9.76 21.84 -13.06
CA LYS A 69 10.02 21.15 -14.34
C LYS A 69 10.02 19.62 -14.25
N GLY A 70 9.83 19.04 -13.06
CA GLY A 70 9.86 17.59 -12.86
C GLY A 70 11.22 17.06 -12.41
N GLU A 71 12.13 17.90 -11.90
CA GLU A 71 13.46 17.45 -11.46
C GLU A 71 13.35 16.58 -10.20
N PHE A 72 13.81 15.33 -10.26
CA PHE A 72 13.86 14.42 -9.10
C PHE A 72 15.31 14.15 -8.68
N LYS A 73 15.72 14.73 -7.53
CA LYS A 73 17.03 14.50 -6.90
C LYS A 73 16.94 13.87 -5.51
N ILE A 74 17.84 12.92 -5.23
CA ILE A 74 17.95 12.23 -3.94
C ILE A 74 19.40 12.29 -3.45
N ASN A 75 19.62 12.84 -2.25
CA ASN A 75 20.97 13.04 -1.69
C ASN A 75 21.94 13.65 -2.72
N GLU A 76 21.46 14.67 -3.46
CA GLU A 76 22.20 15.41 -4.49
C GLU A 76 22.56 14.59 -5.75
N ARG A 77 22.12 13.34 -5.84
CA ARG A 77 22.25 12.46 -7.01
C ARG A 77 20.94 12.38 -7.79
N GLU A 78 21.03 12.00 -9.05
CA GLU A 78 19.86 11.73 -9.87
C GLU A 78 19.10 10.49 -9.38
N PHE A 79 17.77 10.51 -9.56
CA PHE A 79 16.88 9.43 -9.15
C PHE A 79 17.31 8.05 -9.67
N ASP A 80 17.65 7.97 -10.97
CA ASP A 80 18.06 6.72 -11.62
C ASP A 80 19.42 6.20 -11.16
N GLN A 81 20.32 7.10 -10.73
CA GLN A 81 21.62 6.72 -10.21
C GLN A 81 21.55 6.24 -8.76
N PHE A 82 20.61 6.77 -7.97
CA PHE A 82 20.44 6.39 -6.57
C PHE A 82 19.72 5.03 -6.42
N PHE A 83 18.62 4.84 -7.16
CA PHE A 83 17.85 3.60 -7.13
C PHE A 83 18.18 2.74 -8.35
N VAL A 84 19.17 1.85 -8.21
CA VAL A 84 19.63 0.98 -9.30
C VAL A 84 18.53 -0.03 -9.71
N GLU A 85 17.83 -0.63 -8.74
CA GLU A 85 16.78 -1.61 -9.02
C GLU A 85 15.53 -0.96 -9.62
N GLU A 86 15.05 -1.51 -10.74
CA GLU A 86 13.86 -1.02 -11.42
C GLU A 86 12.59 -1.15 -10.56
N ARG A 87 12.49 -2.21 -9.74
CA ARG A 87 11.36 -2.40 -8.81
C ARG A 87 11.21 -1.21 -7.86
N ASP A 88 12.34 -0.74 -7.33
CA ASP A 88 12.34 0.36 -6.37
C ASP A 88 12.00 1.70 -7.05
N ARG A 89 12.45 1.89 -8.30
CA ARG A 89 12.06 3.05 -9.13
C ARG A 89 10.56 3.05 -9.43
N LYS A 90 10.02 1.93 -9.93
CA LYS A 90 8.59 1.75 -10.22
C LYS A 90 7.70 2.05 -9.01
N ASN A 91 8.10 1.60 -7.82
CA ASN A 91 7.34 1.86 -6.59
C ASN A 91 7.17 3.35 -6.30
N ILE A 92 8.21 4.17 -6.53
CA ILE A 92 8.16 5.61 -6.26
C ILE A 92 7.39 6.33 -7.39
N LEU A 93 7.65 5.96 -8.65
CA LEU A 93 6.97 6.53 -9.82
C LEU A 93 5.47 6.26 -9.80
N ALA A 94 5.02 5.12 -9.25
CA ALA A 94 3.60 4.79 -9.11
C ALA A 94 2.79 5.88 -8.38
N VAL A 95 3.39 6.58 -7.41
CA VAL A 95 2.71 7.70 -6.72
C VAL A 95 2.44 8.84 -7.71
N ILE A 96 3.45 9.22 -8.50
CA ILE A 96 3.37 10.32 -9.48
C ILE A 96 2.40 9.98 -10.61
N GLU A 97 2.44 8.73 -11.08
CA GLU A 97 1.56 8.24 -12.14
C GLU A 97 0.10 8.22 -11.70
N LYS A 98 -0.19 7.76 -10.47
CA LYS A 98 -1.55 7.70 -9.95
C LYS A 98 -2.14 9.07 -9.64
N THR A 99 -1.31 10.04 -9.27
CA THR A 99 -1.78 11.41 -9.00
C THR A 99 -1.81 12.29 -10.25
N GLY A 100 -1.23 11.86 -11.38
CA GLY A 100 -1.25 12.63 -12.62
C GLY A 100 -0.34 13.87 -12.63
N ILE A 101 0.55 14.03 -11.65
CA ILE A 101 1.40 15.23 -11.46
C ILE A 101 2.76 15.07 -12.16
N LYS A 102 2.85 14.20 -13.16
CA LYS A 102 4.10 13.92 -13.87
C LYS A 102 4.59 15.20 -14.57
N GLY A 103 5.81 15.63 -14.24
CA GLY A 103 6.45 16.80 -14.86
C GLY A 103 6.00 18.16 -14.34
N GLN A 104 5.15 18.23 -13.31
CA GLN A 104 4.65 19.49 -12.76
C GLN A 104 5.37 19.93 -11.47
N ILE A 105 6.06 19.01 -10.79
CA ILE A 105 6.69 19.26 -9.49
C ILE A 105 8.17 18.84 -9.49
N ASP A 106 9.01 19.70 -8.92
CA ASP A 106 10.39 19.38 -8.58
C ASP A 106 10.44 18.74 -7.18
N ILE A 107 11.17 17.63 -7.08
CA ILE A 107 11.26 16.78 -5.89
C ILE A 107 12.70 16.74 -5.42
N ARG A 108 12.92 17.15 -4.16
CA ARG A 108 14.23 16.99 -3.49
C ARG A 108 14.07 16.17 -2.23
N ALA A 109 14.73 15.01 -2.20
CA ALA A 109 14.71 14.11 -1.07
C ALA A 109 16.09 13.97 -0.42
N THR A 110 16.12 13.92 0.90
CA THR A 110 17.28 13.48 1.69
C THR A 110 16.92 12.20 2.44
N CYS A 111 17.73 11.16 2.29
CA CYS A 111 17.46 9.82 2.82
C CYS A 111 18.63 9.34 3.67
N ASN A 112 18.34 8.96 4.91
CA ASN A 112 19.32 8.53 5.89
C ASN A 112 18.92 7.19 6.52
N GLY A 113 19.91 6.32 6.75
CA GLY A 113 19.76 5.06 7.47
C GLY A 113 19.13 3.89 6.69
N GLY A 114 19.21 2.70 7.29
CA GLY A 114 18.71 1.44 6.71
C GLY A 114 19.44 1.04 5.42
N GLY A 115 18.70 0.47 4.47
CA GLY A 115 19.21 0.07 3.15
C GLY A 115 18.26 0.49 2.04
N VAL A 116 18.63 0.24 0.77
CA VAL A 116 17.94 0.76 -0.43
C VAL A 116 16.43 0.53 -0.39
N THR A 117 15.98 -0.71 -0.21
CA THR A 117 14.54 -1.05 -0.15
C THR A 117 13.77 -0.40 1.01
N GLY A 118 14.46 -0.13 2.12
CA GLY A 118 13.90 0.61 3.26
C GLY A 118 13.76 2.10 2.92
N GLN A 119 14.78 2.67 2.27
CA GLN A 119 14.80 4.05 1.81
C GLN A 119 13.74 4.30 0.75
N THR A 120 13.56 3.39 -0.23
CA THR A 120 12.48 3.46 -1.24
C THR A 120 11.12 3.63 -0.59
N GLY A 121 10.79 2.78 0.39
CA GLY A 121 9.50 2.86 1.08
C GLY A 121 9.37 4.10 1.97
N ALA A 122 10.47 4.63 2.50
CA ALA A 122 10.47 5.90 3.22
C ALA A 122 10.22 7.09 2.27
N VAL A 123 10.86 7.10 1.10
CA VAL A 123 10.66 8.13 0.05
C VAL A 123 9.23 8.10 -0.48
N LEU A 124 8.69 6.91 -0.76
CA LEU A 124 7.32 6.73 -1.23
C LEU A 124 6.30 7.36 -0.28
N LEU A 125 6.41 7.07 1.03
CA LEU A 125 5.52 7.65 2.04
C LEU A 125 5.72 9.18 2.18
N ALA A 126 6.96 9.65 2.09
CA ALA A 126 7.25 11.09 2.15
C ALA A 126 6.65 11.82 0.93
N LEU A 127 6.79 11.25 -0.26
CA LEU A 127 6.26 11.81 -1.50
C LEU A 127 4.73 11.89 -1.47
N ALA A 128 4.05 10.82 -1.07
CA ALA A 128 2.59 10.80 -0.93
C ALA A 128 2.08 11.88 0.05
N ARG A 129 2.78 12.06 1.17
CA ARG A 129 2.44 13.10 2.16
C ARG A 129 2.70 14.51 1.65
N ALA A 130 3.80 14.73 0.93
CA ALA A 130 4.11 16.02 0.33
C ALA A 130 3.06 16.41 -0.71
N VAL A 131 2.68 15.47 -1.57
CA VAL A 131 1.63 15.68 -2.59
C VAL A 131 0.28 15.98 -1.94
N MET A 132 -0.08 15.26 -0.88
CA MET A 132 -1.31 15.54 -0.13
C MET A 132 -1.32 16.94 0.51
N ALA A 133 -0.15 17.44 0.94
CA ALA A 133 -0.04 18.80 1.49
C ALA A 133 -0.15 19.88 0.41
N TYR A 134 0.34 19.59 -0.80
CA TYR A 134 0.22 20.47 -1.96
C TYR A 134 -1.21 20.53 -2.51
N ASP A 135 -1.84 19.37 -2.72
CA ASP A 135 -3.22 19.26 -3.19
C ASP A 135 -4.00 18.20 -2.38
N PRO A 136 -4.83 18.64 -1.42
CA PRO A 136 -5.68 17.77 -0.61
C PRO A 136 -6.74 17.00 -1.39
N THR A 137 -7.09 17.41 -2.61
CA THR A 137 -8.09 16.70 -3.43
C THR A 137 -7.62 15.30 -3.82
N LEU A 138 -6.30 15.09 -3.85
CA LEU A 138 -5.66 13.83 -4.21
C LEU A 138 -5.61 12.83 -3.05
N GLU A 139 -6.08 13.21 -1.86
CA GLU A 139 -6.07 12.33 -0.68
C GLU A 139 -6.82 11.01 -0.95
N THR A 140 -7.98 11.06 -1.63
CA THR A 140 -8.78 9.88 -1.95
C THR A 140 -7.99 8.88 -2.79
N VAL A 141 -7.38 9.36 -3.89
CA VAL A 141 -6.56 8.53 -4.78
C VAL A 141 -5.37 7.91 -4.04
N LEU A 142 -4.69 8.70 -3.19
CA LEU A 142 -3.55 8.24 -2.42
C LEU A 142 -3.92 7.19 -1.36
N ARG A 143 -5.10 7.32 -0.75
CA ARG A 143 -5.60 6.35 0.23
C ARG A 143 -6.05 5.06 -0.42
N ASP A 144 -6.76 5.14 -1.55
CA ASP A 144 -7.26 3.96 -2.26
C ASP A 144 -6.11 3.08 -2.76
N ASN A 145 -4.97 3.70 -3.14
CA ASN A 145 -3.74 3.01 -3.52
C ASN A 145 -2.81 2.68 -2.33
N ASN A 146 -3.24 2.90 -1.08
CA ASN A 146 -2.48 2.61 0.15
C ASN A 146 -1.12 3.33 0.30
N PHE A 147 -0.90 4.48 -0.34
CA PHE A 147 0.38 5.19 -0.27
C PHE A 147 0.60 5.99 1.03
N LEU A 148 -0.48 6.35 1.74
CA LEU A 148 -0.43 7.12 2.98
C LEU A 148 -0.19 6.28 4.24
N THR A 149 -0.31 4.95 4.12
CA THR A 149 -0.15 4.03 5.25
C THR A 149 1.34 3.74 5.50
N ARG A 150 1.80 3.97 6.73
CA ARG A 150 3.16 3.62 7.12
C ARG A 150 3.29 2.11 7.32
N ASP A 151 4.27 1.49 6.66
CA ASP A 151 4.68 0.11 6.94
C ASP A 151 5.29 0.02 8.36
N ALA A 152 4.55 -0.58 9.28
CA ALA A 152 4.92 -0.71 10.69
C ALA A 152 5.91 -1.85 10.96
N ARG A 153 6.23 -2.69 9.97
CA ARG A 153 7.11 -3.86 10.15
C ARG A 153 8.51 -3.41 10.59
N LYS A 154 8.99 -3.99 11.69
CA LYS A 154 10.33 -3.77 12.26
C LYS A 154 11.00 -5.11 12.52
N VAL A 155 12.32 -5.15 12.48
CA VAL A 155 13.10 -6.33 12.84
C VAL A 155 12.85 -6.66 14.30
N GLU A 156 12.35 -7.88 14.56
CA GLU A 156 12.20 -8.42 15.91
C GLU A 156 13.58 -8.62 16.54
N ARG A 157 13.72 -8.27 17.82
CA ARG A 157 14.97 -8.52 18.55
C ARG A 157 15.22 -10.02 18.72
N LYS A 158 16.49 -10.40 18.87
CA LYS A 158 16.86 -11.74 19.32
C LYS A 158 16.33 -11.98 20.75
N LYS A 159 15.65 -13.11 20.95
CA LYS A 159 15.20 -13.56 22.27
C LYS A 159 16.29 -14.44 22.91
N TYR A 160 16.38 -14.43 24.24
CA TYR A 160 17.32 -15.30 24.94
C TYR A 160 16.95 -16.78 24.73
N GLY A 161 17.93 -17.67 24.79
CA GLY A 161 17.72 -19.10 24.54
C GLY A 161 17.36 -19.46 23.09
N GLN A 162 17.46 -18.52 22.14
CA GLN A 162 17.17 -18.73 20.73
C GLN A 162 18.33 -18.24 19.85
N SER A 163 18.54 -18.88 18.70
CA SER A 163 19.59 -18.47 17.76
C SER A 163 19.20 -17.22 16.98
N GLY A 164 17.90 -17.02 16.72
CA GLY A 164 17.33 -15.82 16.09
C GLY A 164 16.12 -15.24 16.84
N ALA A 165 15.33 -14.41 16.17
CA ALA A 165 14.11 -13.83 16.77
C ALA A 165 13.06 -14.91 17.14
N ARG A 166 12.96 -15.96 16.30
CA ARG A 166 12.03 -17.09 16.48
C ARG A 166 12.68 -18.47 16.31
N ARG A 167 13.89 -18.52 15.72
CA ARG A 167 14.60 -19.77 15.43
C ARG A 167 15.11 -20.40 16.73
N ARG A 168 14.59 -21.57 17.06
CA ARG A 168 15.01 -22.37 18.21
C ARG A 168 16.12 -23.34 17.82
N PHE A 169 16.90 -23.79 18.80
CA PHE A 169 17.79 -24.93 18.62
C PHE A 169 16.95 -26.22 18.49
N GLN A 170 17.54 -27.26 17.91
CA GLN A 170 16.89 -28.56 17.80
C GLN A 170 16.64 -29.13 19.21
N PHE A 171 15.40 -29.58 19.47
CA PHE A 171 15.02 -30.19 20.74
C PHE A 171 15.22 -31.71 20.67
N SER A 172 15.90 -32.29 21.65
CA SER A 172 16.02 -33.75 21.82
C SER A 172 14.98 -34.23 22.85
N LYS A 173 13.98 -34.98 22.39
CA LYS A 173 13.03 -35.69 23.26
C LYS A 173 13.66 -37.04 23.62
N ARG A 174 14.13 -37.20 24.85
CA ARG A 174 14.55 -38.49 25.42
C ARG A 174 13.48 -38.98 26.38
#